data_AF-A0A7J4EJG8-F1
#
_entry.id   AF-A0A7J4EJG8-F1
#
_cell.length_a   1.000
_cell.length_b   1.000
_cell.length_c   1.000
_cell.angle_alpha   90.00
_cell.angle_beta   90.00
_cell.angle_gamma   90.00
#
_symmetry.space_group_name_H-M   'P 1'
#
loop_
_entity.id
_entity.type
_entity.pdbx_description
1 polymer ?
#
loop_
_entity_poly.entity_id
_entity_poly.type
_entity_poly.pdbx_seq_one_letter_code
_entity_poly.pdbx_strand_id
1 'polypeptide(L)'
;MKFDQGSIVLVDLFFADNVFINGKQAVEILIEDEESKIANFIEILEKEVPERAKVEEIKVEDYEGYVMKIESYYRYLTAMQLFKIATYGGKMLEKQDKMIEKQDAMLEKQDKTIEVLESVKDDTAAIKTHTSGLNRT
;
A
#
# COMPACT_ATOMS: atom_id res chain seq x y z
N MET A 1 5.45 -8.67 -4.92
CA MET A 1 5.97 -10.00 -4.57
C MET A 1 6.11 -10.75 -5.89
N LYS A 2 7.33 -10.94 -6.39
CA LYS A 2 7.57 -11.77 -7.58
C LYS A 2 7.80 -13.18 -7.03
N PHE A 3 6.96 -14.14 -7.42
CA PHE A 3 7.29 -15.55 -7.25
C PHE A 3 8.31 -15.86 -8.35
N ASP A 4 9.56 -16.10 -7.97
CA ASP A 4 10.58 -16.59 -8.88
C ASP A 4 10.15 -17.97 -9.39
N GLN A 5 10.31 -18.23 -10.69
CA GLN A 5 9.90 -19.46 -11.36
C GLN A 5 10.87 -20.64 -11.09
N GLY A 6 11.78 -20.49 -10.11
CA GLY A 6 12.96 -21.34 -9.94
C GLY A 6 12.73 -22.78 -9.50
N SER A 7 11.63 -23.09 -8.80
CA SER A 7 11.27 -24.47 -8.42
C SER A 7 9.79 -24.56 -8.05
N ILE A 8 8.91 -24.62 -9.06
CA ILE A 8 7.48 -24.87 -8.81
C ILE A 8 7.32 -26.34 -8.40
N VAL A 9 6.97 -26.57 -7.13
CA VAL A 9 6.38 -27.84 -6.70
C VAL A 9 4.88 -27.72 -6.92
N LEU A 10 4.36 -28.57 -7.81
CA LEU A 10 2.93 -28.72 -8.02
C LEU A 10 2.38 -29.60 -6.88
N VAL A 11 1.80 -28.93 -5.88
CA VAL A 11 1.02 -29.55 -4.82
C VAL A 11 -0.47 -29.48 -5.12
N ASP A 12 -1.20 -30.55 -4.83
CA ASP A 12 -2.62 -30.68 -5.17
C ASP A 12 -3.52 -29.89 -4.20
N LEU A 13 -3.26 -30.01 -2.89
CA LEU A 13 -4.00 -29.34 -1.83
C LEU A 13 -3.06 -28.37 -1.10
N PHE A 14 -3.46 -27.11 -1.04
CA PHE A 14 -2.65 -26.04 -0.48
C PHE A 14 -3.50 -24.95 0.14
N PHE A 15 -3.05 -24.46 1.29
CA PHE A 15 -3.53 -23.24 1.91
C PHE A 15 -2.36 -22.54 2.58
N ALA A 16 -2.33 -21.21 2.53
CA ALA A 16 -1.43 -20.44 3.36
C ALA A 16 -2.10 -19.15 3.83
N ASP A 17 -1.79 -18.73 5.05
CA ASP A 17 -2.24 -17.46 5.58
C ASP A 17 -1.21 -16.83 6.50
N ASN A 18 -1.29 -15.50 6.62
CA ASN A 18 -0.47 -14.76 7.56
C ASN A 18 -1.12 -14.82 8.95
N VAL A 19 -0.41 -15.38 9.91
CA VAL A 19 -0.86 -15.55 11.29
C VAL A 19 0.09 -14.84 12.26
N PHE A 20 -0.33 -14.78 13.52
CA PHE A 20 0.52 -14.30 14.62
C PHE A 20 0.71 -15.40 15.64
N ILE A 21 1.94 -15.89 15.77
CA ILE A 21 2.32 -16.91 16.76
C ILE A 21 3.19 -16.22 17.80
N ASN A 22 2.76 -16.23 19.07
CA ASN A 22 3.46 -15.58 20.17
C ASN A 22 3.80 -14.09 19.91
N GLY A 23 2.92 -13.37 19.20
CA GLY A 23 3.08 -11.95 18.87
C GLY A 23 4.06 -11.66 17.72
N LYS A 24 4.64 -12.68 17.09
CA LYS A 24 5.48 -12.55 15.89
C LYS A 24 4.67 -12.88 14.64
N GLN A 25 4.99 -12.20 13.53
CA GLN A 25 4.42 -12.53 12.23
C GLN A 25 4.93 -13.89 11.78
N ALA A 26 4.01 -14.76 11.36
CA ALA A 26 4.32 -16.05 10.79
C ALA A 26 3.44 -16.30 9.56
N VAL A 27 3.89 -17.20 8.70
CA VAL A 27 3.09 -17.72 7.60
C VAL A 27 2.81 -19.17 7.94
N GLU A 28 1.53 -19.50 8.12
CA GLU A 28 1.09 -20.88 8.27
C GLU A 28 0.82 -21.43 6.87
N ILE A 29 1.34 -22.63 6.60
CA ILE A 29 1.22 -23.30 5.30
C ILE A 29 0.70 -24.72 5.58
N LEU A 30 -0.42 -25.08 4.95
CA LEU A 30 -1.02 -26.41 5.01
C LEU A 30 -0.95 -27.03 3.62
N ILE A 31 -0.43 -28.26 3.53
CA ILE A 31 -0.19 -28.97 2.27
C ILE A 31 -0.58 -30.43 2.43
N GLU A 32 -1.24 -30.97 1.42
CA GLU A 32 -1.54 -32.39 1.34
C GLU A 32 -1.32 -32.87 -0.10
N ASP A 33 -0.37 -33.79 -0.23
CA ASP A 33 0.03 -34.45 -1.48
C ASP A 33 0.87 -35.70 -1.14
N GLU A 34 1.46 -36.33 -2.15
CA GLU A 34 2.43 -37.42 -1.98
C GLU A 34 3.64 -36.99 -1.13
N GLU A 35 4.11 -37.88 -0.25
CA GLU A 35 5.24 -37.63 0.66
C GLU A 35 6.48 -37.09 -0.05
N SER A 36 6.75 -37.57 -1.28
CA SER A 36 7.89 -37.14 -2.09
C SER A 36 7.82 -35.66 -2.48
N LYS A 37 6.62 -35.15 -2.79
CA LYS A 37 6.39 -33.75 -3.13
C LYS A 37 6.41 -32.87 -1.90
N ILE A 38 5.84 -33.33 -0.78
CA ILE A 38 5.89 -32.61 0.50
C ILE A 38 7.35 -32.43 0.94
N ALA A 39 8.16 -33.49 0.88
CA ALA A 39 9.58 -33.44 1.24
C ALA A 39 10.36 -32.45 0.36
N ASN A 40 10.12 -32.45 -0.95
CA ASN A 40 10.73 -31.50 -1.88
C ASN A 40 10.31 -30.05 -1.56
N PHE A 41 9.03 -29.82 -1.27
CA PHE A 41 8.56 -28.48 -0.89
C PHE A 41 9.24 -27.95 0.38
N ILE A 42 9.40 -28.79 1.40
CA ILE A 42 10.12 -28.42 2.64
C ILE A 42 11.57 -28.08 2.34
N GLU A 43 12.26 -28.87 1.51
CA GLU A 43 13.64 -28.63 1.11
C GLU A 43 13.82 -27.27 0.39
N ILE A 44 12.85 -26.88 -0.43
CA ILE A 44 12.85 -25.56 -1.09
C ILE A 44 12.66 -24.44 -0.07
N LEU A 45 11.74 -24.58 0.89
CA LEU A 45 11.52 -23.56 1.92
C LEU A 45 12.77 -23.30 2.78
N GLU A 46 13.55 -24.35 3.05
CA GLU A 46 14.80 -24.23 3.80
C GLU A 46 15.93 -23.57 3.00
N LYS A 47 15.95 -23.76 1.68
CA LYS A 47 17.00 -23.22 0.79
C LYS A 47 16.70 -21.82 0.26
N GLU A 48 15.44 -21.56 -0.08
CA GLU A 48 15.00 -20.36 -0.80
C GLU A 48 14.20 -19.43 0.13
N VAL A 49 14.88 -18.86 1.10
CA VAL A 49 14.30 -17.82 1.96
C VAL A 49 14.18 -16.50 1.17
N PRO A 50 13.05 -15.77 1.24
CA PRO A 50 12.91 -14.50 0.52
C PRO A 50 14.01 -13.51 0.91
N GLU A 51 14.65 -12.87 -0.07
CA GLU A 51 15.81 -11.96 0.13
C GLU A 51 15.54 -10.82 1.13
N ARG A 52 14.28 -10.42 1.27
CA ARG A 52 13.83 -9.34 2.16
C ARG A 52 13.20 -9.82 3.47
N ALA A 53 13.21 -11.12 3.72
CA ALA A 53 12.66 -11.71 4.93
C ALA A 53 13.78 -12.32 5.78
N LYS A 54 13.69 -12.11 7.10
CA LYS A 54 14.47 -12.88 8.07
C LYS A 54 13.55 -13.94 8.63
N VAL A 55 13.72 -15.19 8.21
CA VAL A 55 13.00 -16.33 8.79
C VAL A 55 13.80 -16.79 9.99
N GLU A 56 13.22 -16.69 11.19
CA GLU A 56 13.85 -17.12 12.42
C GLU A 56 13.77 -18.64 12.59
N GLU A 57 12.65 -19.24 12.17
CA GLU A 57 12.31 -20.62 12.43
C GLU A 57 11.33 -21.13 11.38
N ILE A 58 11.49 -22.40 10.98
CA ILE A 58 10.54 -23.17 10.19
C ILE A 58 10.18 -24.40 11.01
N LYS A 59 8.89 -24.64 11.22
CA LYS A 59 8.36 -25.83 11.91
C LYS A 59 7.49 -26.62 10.96
N VAL A 60 7.69 -27.93 10.95
CA VAL A 60 6.87 -28.88 10.19
C VAL A 60 6.16 -29.76 11.20
N GLU A 61 4.84 -29.77 11.14
CA GLU A 61 3.98 -30.52 12.03
C GLU A 61 2.88 -31.19 11.20
N ASP A 62 2.44 -32.38 11.63
CA ASP A 62 1.27 -33.03 11.05
C ASP A 62 0.02 -32.27 11.48
N TYR A 63 -1.01 -32.26 10.62
CA TYR A 63 -2.28 -31.62 10.91
C TYR A 63 -3.44 -32.57 10.62
N GLU A 64 -4.56 -32.35 11.32
CA GLU A 64 -5.83 -33.00 11.02
C GLU A 64 -6.79 -31.99 10.42
N GLY A 65 -7.36 -32.28 9.25
CA GLY A 65 -8.35 -31.42 8.62
C GLY A 65 -8.39 -31.52 7.11
N TYR A 66 -9.24 -30.70 6.50
CA TYR A 66 -9.34 -30.59 5.05
C TYR A 66 -8.55 -29.38 4.56
N VAL A 67 -7.66 -29.62 3.59
CA VAL A 67 -7.00 -28.55 2.83
C VAL A 67 -7.67 -28.40 1.47
N MET A 68 -7.91 -27.17 1.06
CA MET A 68 -8.54 -26.91 -0.23
C MET A 68 -7.58 -27.16 -1.39
N LYS A 69 -8.15 -27.45 -2.57
CA LYS A 69 -7.36 -27.52 -3.81
C LYS A 69 -6.61 -26.22 -4.06
N ILE A 70 -5.38 -26.32 -4.55
CA ILE A 70 -4.54 -25.17 -4.91
C ILE A 70 -5.27 -24.18 -5.85
N GLU A 71 -6.06 -24.67 -6.81
CA GLU A 71 -6.88 -23.82 -7.68
C GLU A 71 -7.92 -23.00 -6.91
N SER A 72 -8.53 -23.58 -5.89
CA SER A 72 -9.50 -22.88 -5.02
C SER A 72 -8.79 -21.84 -4.19
N TYR A 73 -7.59 -22.13 -3.69
CA TYR A 73 -6.76 -21.17 -2.99
C TYR A 73 -6.36 -19.99 -3.90
N TYR A 74 -5.96 -20.25 -5.15
CA TYR A 74 -5.68 -19.18 -6.11
C TYR A 74 -6.89 -18.28 -6.38
N ARG A 75 -8.09 -18.86 -6.52
CA ARG A 75 -9.34 -18.09 -6.66
C ARG A 75 -9.62 -17.26 -5.41
N TYR A 76 -9.48 -17.84 -4.24
CA TYR A 76 -9.66 -17.16 -2.95
C TYR A 76 -8.69 -15.97 -2.80
N LEU A 77 -7.39 -16.19 -3.02
CA LEU A 77 -6.39 -15.14 -2.97
C LEU A 77 -6.69 -14.02 -3.96
N THR A 78 -7.05 -14.35 -5.19
CA THR A 78 -7.38 -13.35 -6.22
C THR A 78 -8.55 -12.48 -5.77
N ALA A 79 -9.62 -13.09 -5.27
CA ALA A 79 -10.78 -12.36 -4.74
C ALA A 79 -10.39 -11.46 -3.56
N MET A 80 -9.58 -11.96 -2.62
CA MET A 80 -9.08 -11.20 -1.49
C MET A 80 -8.22 -10.00 -1.90
N GLN A 81 -7.36 -10.16 -2.91
CA GLN A 81 -6.54 -9.06 -3.42
C GLN A 81 -7.39 -8.00 -4.13
N LEU A 82 -8.38 -8.42 -4.93
CA LEU A 82 -9.34 -7.49 -5.54
C LEU A 82 -10.13 -6.71 -4.47
N PHE A 83 -10.58 -7.38 -3.41
CA PHE A 83 -11.25 -6.74 -2.29
C PHE A 83 -10.36 -5.70 -1.59
N LYS A 84 -9.09 -6.04 -1.32
CA LYS A 84 -8.11 -5.09 -0.77
C LYS A 84 -7.93 -3.87 -1.69
N ILE A 85 -7.75 -4.09 -2.99
CA ILE A 85 -7.61 -3.00 -3.98
C ILE A 85 -8.85 -2.11 -3.97
N ALA A 86 -10.05 -2.68 -4.02
CA ALA A 86 -11.29 -1.91 -3.98
C ALA A 86 -11.41 -1.08 -2.69
N THR A 87 -11.10 -1.68 -1.55
CA THR A 87 -11.19 -1.02 -0.23
C THR A 87 -10.19 0.12 -0.09
N TYR A 88 -8.91 -0.13 -0.39
CA TYR A 88 -7.87 0.90 -0.30
C TYR A 88 -8.01 1.94 -1.41
N GLY A 89 -8.43 1.53 -2.60
CA GLY A 89 -8.74 2.42 -3.72
C GLY A 89 -9.86 3.40 -3.37
N GLY A 90 -10.95 2.92 -2.77
CA GLY A 90 -12.03 3.79 -2.27
C GLY A 90 -11.53 4.81 -1.24
N LYS A 91 -10.78 4.36 -0.22
CA LYS A 91 -10.17 5.26 0.78
C LYS A 91 -9.18 6.26 0.16
N MET A 92 -8.50 5.89 -0.93
CA MET A 92 -7.59 6.77 -1.64
C MET A 92 -8.35 7.87 -2.38
N LEU A 93 -9.45 7.53 -3.06
CA LEU A 93 -10.32 8.50 -3.72
C LEU A 93 -10.88 9.53 -2.72
N GLU A 94 -11.40 9.08 -1.58
CA GLU A 94 -11.89 10.00 -0.53
C GLU A 94 -10.80 10.96 -0.01
N LYS A 95 -9.55 10.49 0.09
CA LYS A 95 -8.41 11.33 0.48
C LYS A 95 -8.04 12.33 -0.62
N GLN A 96 -8.16 11.95 -1.89
CA GLN A 96 -7.92 12.82 -3.02
C GLN A 96 -8.99 13.91 -3.12
N ASP A 97 -10.27 13.57 -2.93
CA ASP A 97 -11.36 14.56 -2.90
C ASP A 97 -11.11 15.62 -1.82
N LYS A 98 -10.76 15.20 -0.60
CA LYS A 98 -10.37 16.12 0.49
C LYS A 98 -9.13 16.97 0.17
N MET A 99 -8.23 16.47 -0.66
CA MET A 99 -7.05 17.23 -1.09
C MET A 99 -7.45 18.30 -2.11
N ILE A 100 -8.35 17.98 -3.05
CA ILE A 100 -8.91 18.93 -4.03
C ILE A 100 -9.66 20.04 -3.30
N GLU A 101 -10.56 19.72 -2.36
CA GLU A 101 -11.29 20.72 -1.56
C GLU A 101 -10.34 21.68 -0.82
N LYS A 102 -9.23 21.17 -0.29
CA LYS A 102 -8.21 22.00 0.36
C LYS A 102 -7.44 22.88 -0.62
N GLN A 103 -7.22 22.41 -1.84
CA GLN A 103 -6.58 23.19 -2.89
C GLN A 103 -7.49 24.32 -3.37
N ASP A 104 -8.79 24.05 -3.57
CA ASP A 104 -9.78 25.07 -3.93
C ASP A 104 -9.84 26.16 -2.86
N ALA A 105 -9.92 25.78 -1.58
CA ALA A 105 -9.90 26.72 -0.46
C ALA A 105 -8.59 27.52 -0.36
N MET A 106 -7.46 26.95 -0.81
CA MET A 106 -6.19 27.66 -0.87
C MET A 106 -6.16 28.66 -2.03
N LEU A 107 -6.69 28.30 -3.20
CA LEU A 107 -6.82 29.19 -4.35
C LEU A 107 -7.70 30.39 -4.02
N GLU A 108 -8.87 30.18 -3.39
CA GLU A 108 -9.72 31.30 -2.93
C GLU A 108 -9.01 32.26 -1.98
N LYS A 109 -8.15 31.74 -1.10
CA LYS A 109 -7.34 32.58 -0.20
C LYS A 109 -6.24 33.33 -0.94
N GLN A 110 -5.66 32.72 -1.97
CA GLN A 110 -4.67 33.37 -2.82
C GLN A 110 -5.31 34.50 -3.63
N ASP A 111 -6.50 34.30 -4.21
CA ASP A 111 -7.24 35.35 -4.93
C ASP A 111 -7.50 36.57 -4.03
N LYS A 112 -7.97 36.35 -2.80
CA LYS A 112 -8.14 37.42 -1.80
C LYS A 112 -6.84 38.12 -1.45
N THR A 113 -5.74 37.37 -1.39
CA THR A 113 -4.41 37.95 -1.11
C THR A 113 -3.95 38.83 -2.28
N ILE A 114 -4.21 38.41 -3.52
CA ILE A 114 -3.92 39.18 -4.72
C ILE A 114 -4.73 40.49 -4.73
N GLU A 115 -6.04 40.43 -4.45
CA GLU A 115 -6.91 41.61 -4.37
C GLU A 115 -6.39 42.64 -3.35
N VAL A 116 -6.00 42.19 -2.16
CA VAL A 116 -5.41 43.05 -1.14
C VAL A 116 -4.09 43.66 -1.62
N LEU A 117 -3.23 42.88 -2.28
CA LEU A 117 -1.96 43.37 -2.81
C LEU A 117 -2.15 44.41 -3.92
N GLU A 118 -3.16 44.24 -4.77
CA GLU A 118 -3.53 45.23 -5.79
C GLU A 118 -3.98 46.55 -5.14
N SER A 119 -4.86 46.48 -4.14
CA SER A 119 -5.27 47.67 -3.37
C SER A 119 -4.08 48.39 -2.72
N VAL A 120 -3.17 47.65 -2.06
CA VAL A 120 -1.99 48.23 -1.41
C VAL A 120 -1.05 48.88 -2.44
N LYS A 121 -0.91 48.27 -3.62
CA LYS A 121 -0.11 48.84 -4.71
C LYS A 121 -0.68 50.18 -5.18
N ASP A 122 -2.00 50.27 -5.33
CA ASP A 122 -2.68 51.50 -5.74
C ASP A 122 -2.53 52.60 -4.69
N ASP A 123 -2.75 52.28 -3.41
CA ASP A 123 -2.53 53.20 -2.29
C ASP A 123 -1.08 53.73 -2.25
N THR A 124 -0.11 52.84 -2.46
CA THR A 124 1.31 53.19 -2.49
C THR A 124 1.65 54.11 -3.67
N ALA A 125 1.03 53.88 -4.83
CA ALA A 125 1.20 54.75 -6.00
C ALA A 125 0.66 56.16 -5.74
N ALA A 126 -0.50 56.27 -5.08
CA ALA A 126 -1.08 57.56 -4.69
C ALA A 126 -0.19 58.34 -3.70
N ILE A 127 0.43 57.65 -2.74
CA ILE A 127 1.39 58.29 -1.81
C ILE A 127 2.61 58.84 -2.57
N LYS A 128 3.14 58.07 -3.53
CA LYS A 128 4.31 58.47 -4.33
C LYS A 128 4.05 59.72 -5.18
N THR A 129 2.86 59.86 -5.74
CA THR A 129 2.50 61.07 -6.52
C THR A 129 2.37 62.29 -5.61
N HIS A 130 1.75 62.13 -4.43
CA HIS A 130 1.57 63.22 -3.47
C HIS A 130 2.92 63.73 -2.91
N THR A 131 3.81 62.82 -2.54
CA THR A 131 5.17 63.15 -2.05
C THR A 131 6.06 63.77 -3.12
N SER A 132 5.93 63.36 -4.39
CA SER A 132 6.67 63.96 -5.50
C SER A 132 6.21 65.39 -5.81
N GLY A 133 4.96 65.74 -5.52
CA GLY A 133 4.42 67.09 -5.66
C GLY A 133 4.91 68.05 -4.57
N LEU A 134 5.08 67.55 -3.33
CA LEU A 134 5.55 68.33 -2.18
C LEU A 134 7.04 68.74 -2.26
N ASN A 135 7.88 67.93 -2.92
CA ASN A 135 9.32 68.22 -3.08
C ASN A 135 9.66 69.14 -4.27
N ARG A 136 8.66 69.68 -5.00
CA ARG A 136 8.85 70.53 -6.20
C ARG A 136 8.58 72.03 -5.96
N THR A 137 8.45 72.45 -4.71
CA THR A 137 8.39 73.86 -4.25
C THR A 137 9.58 74.16 -3.35
#